data_AF-A0A8J8NN46-F1
#
_entry.id   AF-A0A8J8NN46-F1
#
_cell.length_a   1.000
_cell.length_b   1.000
_cell.length_c   1.000
_cell.angle_alpha   90.00
_cell.angle_beta   90.00
_cell.angle_gamma   90.00
#
_symmetry.space_group_name_H-M   'P 1'
#
loop_
_entity.id
_entity.type
_entity.pdbx_description
1 polymer ?
#
loop_
_entity_poly.entity_id
_entity_poly.type
_entity_poly.pdbx_seq_one_letter_code
_entity_poly.pdbx_strand_id
1 'polypeptide(L)'
;MSNKREKRAPITLPSGGVYTGEWVGNLRDGFGTQEWPDGSRYEGYYRQDRATGYGKLYHADGDVYEGEWVNDQAHGKGTYIHANGAMYTGDWFEDEQHGWGQEQWPDGAKYEGQYDKGRKHGRGKLVFPEGSYYEGEFRENEICGNGKYYWPDGKHFEGQWQENKMHGFGLLTWADGRKYEGQFIKDQRDGEGTMSWPDGRKYVGKWKQGKQHGLGTYIKPDGSQRNGEWQMGKKLRWID
;
A
#
# COMPACT_ATOMS: atom_id res chain seq x y z
N MET A 1 -39.98 -30.25 8.23
CA MET A 1 -38.68 -30.95 8.24
C MET A 1 -37.96 -30.56 9.52
N SER A 2 -37.27 -31.49 10.17
CA SER A 2 -36.54 -31.20 11.41
C SER A 2 -35.43 -30.18 11.14
N ASN A 3 -35.46 -29.03 11.83
CA ASN A 3 -34.37 -28.04 11.84
C ASN A 3 -33.23 -28.43 12.80
N LYS A 4 -33.20 -29.68 13.26
CA LYS A 4 -32.17 -30.16 14.18
C LYS A 4 -30.92 -30.53 13.40
N ARG A 5 -29.78 -29.99 13.82
CA ARG A 5 -28.47 -30.41 13.33
C ARG A 5 -28.16 -31.83 13.77
N GLU A 6 -27.59 -32.62 12.88
CA GLU A 6 -27.09 -33.95 13.16
C GLU A 6 -25.70 -34.17 12.56
N LYS A 7 -24.89 -35.02 13.21
CA LYS A 7 -23.60 -35.45 12.68
C LYS A 7 -23.75 -36.82 12.02
N ARG A 8 -23.10 -36.99 10.88
CA ARG A 8 -23.09 -38.23 10.11
C ARG A 8 -21.68 -38.79 10.01
N ALA A 9 -21.56 -40.05 9.58
CA ALA A 9 -20.28 -40.58 9.12
C ALA A 9 -19.77 -39.73 7.93
N PRO A 10 -18.44 -39.67 7.72
CA PRO A 10 -17.86 -38.98 6.57
C PRO A 10 -18.50 -39.44 5.26
N ILE A 11 -18.77 -38.50 4.35
CA ILE A 11 -19.36 -38.79 3.04
C ILE A 11 -18.47 -38.31 1.92
N THR A 12 -18.33 -39.11 0.87
CA THR A 12 -17.76 -38.68 -0.39
C THR A 12 -18.83 -37.94 -1.19
N LEU A 13 -18.59 -36.65 -1.44
CA LEU A 13 -19.44 -35.79 -2.26
C LEU A 13 -19.30 -36.15 -3.75
N PRO A 14 -20.27 -35.78 -4.61
CA PRO A 14 -20.17 -35.99 -6.06
C PRO A 14 -18.92 -35.37 -6.71
N SER A 15 -18.35 -34.33 -6.09
CA SER A 15 -17.09 -33.70 -6.50
C SER A 15 -15.85 -34.54 -6.20
N GLY A 16 -15.98 -35.69 -5.54
CA GLY A 16 -14.89 -36.54 -5.07
C GLY A 16 -14.32 -36.11 -3.71
N GLY A 17 -14.70 -34.92 -3.20
CA GLY A 17 -14.27 -34.46 -1.88
C GLY A 17 -14.94 -35.23 -0.74
N VAL A 18 -14.32 -35.25 0.43
CA VAL A 18 -14.86 -35.86 1.65
C VAL A 18 -15.36 -34.77 2.58
N TYR A 19 -16.59 -34.90 3.07
CA TYR A 19 -17.15 -34.00 4.08
C TYR A 19 -17.40 -34.74 5.39
N THR A 20 -16.99 -34.11 6.49
CA THR A 20 -17.27 -34.55 7.87
C THR A 20 -17.83 -33.36 8.65
N GLY A 21 -19.06 -33.43 9.12
CA GLY A 21 -19.66 -32.29 9.82
C GLY A 21 -21.14 -32.45 10.14
N GLU A 22 -21.74 -31.31 10.47
CA GLU A 22 -23.16 -31.17 10.81
C GLU A 22 -24.04 -30.98 9.57
N TRP A 23 -25.25 -31.50 9.65
CA TRP A 23 -26.25 -31.49 8.58
C TRP A 23 -27.61 -31.02 9.09
N VAL A 24 -28.36 -30.34 8.22
CA VAL A 24 -29.81 -30.13 8.36
C VAL A 24 -30.48 -30.65 7.08
N GLY A 25 -31.25 -31.73 7.21
CA GLY A 25 -31.79 -32.43 6.04
C GLY A 25 -30.64 -32.99 5.18
N ASN A 26 -30.53 -32.57 3.92
CA ASN A 26 -29.45 -33.01 3.03
C ASN A 26 -28.40 -31.93 2.77
N LEU A 27 -28.45 -30.82 3.51
CA LEU A 27 -27.55 -29.69 3.34
C LEU A 27 -26.57 -29.65 4.50
N ARG A 28 -25.32 -29.31 4.22
CA ARG A 28 -24.30 -29.00 5.23
C ARG A 28 -24.74 -27.74 5.98
N ASP A 29 -24.80 -27.84 7.30
CA ASP A 29 -25.25 -26.76 8.16
C ASP A 29 -24.70 -26.94 9.59
N GLY A 30 -23.97 -25.95 10.07
CA GLY A 30 -23.16 -26.04 11.28
C GLY A 30 -21.68 -26.21 10.95
N PHE A 31 -20.89 -26.68 11.91
CA PHE A 31 -19.44 -26.81 11.74
C PHE A 31 -19.11 -28.10 10.97
N GLY A 32 -18.13 -28.01 10.07
CA GLY A 32 -17.63 -29.17 9.35
C GLY A 32 -16.32 -28.94 8.63
N THR A 33 -15.74 -30.04 8.20
CA THR A 33 -14.50 -30.09 7.43
C THR A 33 -14.82 -30.69 6.06
N GLN A 34 -14.37 -30.02 5.00
CA GLN A 34 -14.37 -30.53 3.63
C GLN A 34 -12.94 -30.66 3.13
N GLU A 35 -12.58 -31.83 2.64
CA GLU A 35 -11.32 -32.09 1.94
C GLU A 35 -11.61 -32.35 0.47
N TRP A 36 -10.88 -31.70 -0.42
CA TRP A 36 -11.02 -31.86 -1.87
C TRP A 36 -9.92 -32.77 -2.44
N PRO A 37 -10.13 -33.42 -3.60
CA PRO A 37 -9.13 -34.32 -4.21
C PRO A 37 -7.80 -33.66 -4.57
N ASP A 38 -7.78 -32.34 -4.74
CA ASP A 38 -6.56 -31.55 -4.99
C ASP A 38 -5.70 -31.37 -3.74
N GLY A 39 -6.19 -31.76 -2.56
CA GLY A 39 -5.53 -31.58 -1.26
C GLY A 39 -5.97 -30.31 -0.52
N SER A 40 -6.80 -29.46 -1.13
CA SER A 40 -7.40 -28.31 -0.44
C SER A 40 -8.30 -28.79 0.69
N ARG A 41 -8.43 -27.99 1.76
CA ARG A 41 -9.27 -28.31 2.92
C ARG A 41 -9.89 -27.07 3.52
N TYR A 42 -11.20 -27.12 3.77
CA TYR A 42 -11.94 -26.09 4.50
C TYR A 42 -12.38 -26.65 5.84
N GLU A 43 -12.18 -25.89 6.90
CA GLU A 43 -12.68 -26.16 8.24
C GLU A 43 -13.42 -24.94 8.74
N GLY A 44 -14.74 -25.06 8.95
CA GLY A 44 -15.52 -23.91 9.36
C GLY A 44 -17.01 -24.15 9.34
N TYR A 45 -17.76 -23.06 9.42
CA TYR A 45 -19.21 -23.08 9.48
C TYR A 45 -19.84 -23.08 8.09
N TYR A 46 -20.91 -23.87 7.96
CA TYR A 46 -21.77 -23.95 6.80
C TYR A 46 -23.19 -23.53 7.15
N ARG A 47 -23.91 -23.00 6.17
CA ARG A 47 -25.36 -22.81 6.21
C ARG A 47 -25.92 -23.06 4.82
N GLN A 48 -26.86 -23.98 4.73
CA GLN A 48 -27.48 -24.36 3.45
C GLN A 48 -26.43 -24.66 2.36
N ASP A 49 -25.46 -25.53 2.68
CA ASP A 49 -24.34 -25.92 1.80
C ASP A 49 -23.31 -24.84 1.48
N ARG A 50 -23.42 -23.63 2.03
CA ARG A 50 -22.45 -22.56 1.78
C ARG A 50 -21.60 -22.28 3.01
N ALA A 51 -20.30 -22.04 2.81
CA ALA A 51 -19.43 -21.53 3.85
C ALA A 51 -19.94 -20.16 4.33
N THR A 52 -20.04 -20.00 5.65
CA THR A 52 -20.49 -18.77 6.29
C THR A 52 -19.96 -18.66 7.71
N GLY A 53 -19.83 -17.45 8.26
CA GLY A 53 -19.25 -17.28 9.58
C GLY A 53 -17.76 -17.57 9.56
N TYR A 54 -17.18 -17.99 10.67
CA TYR A 54 -15.74 -18.19 10.75
C TYR A 54 -15.29 -19.51 10.10
N GLY A 55 -14.19 -19.49 9.37
CA GLY A 55 -13.62 -20.69 8.78
C GLY A 55 -12.22 -20.48 8.22
N LYS A 56 -11.53 -21.61 8.01
CA LYS A 56 -10.16 -21.68 7.54
C LYS A 56 -10.07 -22.55 6.30
N LEU A 57 -9.58 -21.98 5.21
CA LEU A 57 -9.32 -22.66 3.94
C LEU A 57 -7.81 -22.82 3.77
N TYR A 58 -7.37 -24.06 3.63
CA TYR A 58 -6.04 -24.46 3.19
C TYR A 58 -6.13 -24.78 1.71
N HIS A 59 -5.41 -24.03 0.88
CA HIS A 59 -5.30 -24.31 -0.54
C HIS A 59 -4.21 -25.35 -0.81
N ALA A 60 -4.37 -26.11 -1.89
CA ALA A 60 -3.41 -27.13 -2.31
C ALA A 60 -2.00 -26.58 -2.63
N ASP A 61 -1.90 -25.32 -3.01
CA ASP A 61 -0.63 -24.61 -3.29
C ASP A 61 0.09 -24.11 -2.02
N GLY A 62 -0.54 -24.25 -0.85
CA GLY A 62 -0.01 -23.84 0.45
C GLY A 62 -0.54 -22.49 0.94
N ASP A 63 -1.34 -21.78 0.15
CA ASP A 63 -2.00 -20.56 0.60
C ASP A 63 -3.06 -20.89 1.66
N VAL A 64 -3.26 -20.01 2.64
CA VAL A 64 -4.21 -20.20 3.74
C VAL A 64 -5.02 -18.94 3.95
N TYR A 65 -6.35 -19.06 3.91
CA TYR A 65 -7.26 -18.04 4.39
C TYR A 65 -7.86 -18.47 5.72
N GLU A 66 -7.92 -17.55 6.69
CA GLU A 66 -8.56 -17.75 7.98
C GLU A 66 -9.34 -16.49 8.35
N GLY A 67 -10.67 -16.57 8.39
CA GLY A 67 -11.51 -15.39 8.57
C GLY A 67 -13.00 -15.66 8.47
N GLU A 68 -13.74 -14.58 8.30
CA GLU A 68 -15.19 -14.62 8.12
C GLU A 68 -15.57 -14.94 6.66
N TRP A 69 -16.69 -15.64 6.50
CA TRP A 69 -17.22 -16.10 5.23
C TRP A 69 -18.69 -15.70 5.09
N VAL A 70 -19.10 -15.37 3.87
CA VAL A 70 -20.51 -15.16 3.50
C VAL A 70 -20.74 -15.79 2.14
N ASN A 71 -21.64 -16.77 2.07
CA ASN A 71 -22.03 -17.43 0.81
C ASN A 71 -20.84 -17.93 -0.01
N ASP A 72 -19.94 -18.69 0.61
CA ASP A 72 -18.72 -19.24 -0.03
C ASP A 72 -17.63 -18.22 -0.36
N GLN A 73 -17.79 -16.96 0.07
CA GLN A 73 -16.82 -15.90 -0.18
C GLN A 73 -16.18 -15.38 1.10
N ALA A 74 -14.89 -15.07 1.06
CA ALA A 74 -14.21 -14.34 2.12
C ALA A 74 -14.87 -12.96 2.30
N HIS A 75 -15.15 -12.62 3.55
CA HIS A 75 -15.88 -11.41 3.92
C HIS A 75 -15.45 -10.95 5.33
N GLY A 76 -15.79 -9.73 5.74
CA GLY A 76 -15.53 -9.28 7.12
C GLY A 76 -14.04 -9.26 7.45
N LYS A 77 -13.63 -9.70 8.64
CA LYS A 77 -12.22 -9.76 9.01
C LYS A 77 -11.61 -11.12 8.64
N GLY A 78 -10.40 -11.08 8.08
CA GLY A 78 -9.65 -12.29 7.77
C GLY A 78 -8.18 -12.07 7.51
N THR A 79 -7.44 -13.17 7.61
CA THR A 79 -6.00 -13.25 7.33
C THR A 79 -5.78 -14.19 6.16
N TYR A 80 -5.04 -13.75 5.15
CA TYR A 80 -4.57 -14.56 4.04
C TYR A 80 -3.05 -14.67 4.09
N ILE A 81 -2.54 -15.89 4.09
CA ILE A 81 -1.11 -16.20 4.15
C ILE A 81 -0.76 -16.92 2.84
N HIS A 82 0.06 -16.30 2.02
CA HIS A 82 0.60 -16.93 0.82
C HIS A 82 1.68 -17.95 1.18
N ALA A 83 1.83 -18.98 0.37
CA ALA A 83 2.87 -20.00 0.46
C ALA A 83 4.29 -19.40 0.39
N ASN A 84 4.43 -18.23 -0.27
CA ASN A 84 5.69 -17.48 -0.32
C ASN A 84 6.02 -16.73 0.99
N GLY A 85 5.12 -16.71 1.97
CA GLY A 85 5.26 -16.04 3.27
C GLY A 85 4.70 -14.62 3.33
N ALA A 86 4.20 -14.06 2.22
CA ALA A 86 3.45 -12.80 2.25
C ALA A 86 2.12 -13.00 2.99
N MET A 87 1.68 -11.99 3.73
CA MET A 87 0.47 -12.07 4.53
C MET A 87 -0.34 -10.79 4.43
N TYR A 88 -1.65 -10.92 4.32
CA TYR A 88 -2.62 -9.84 4.47
C TYR A 88 -3.53 -10.12 5.66
N THR A 89 -3.76 -9.12 6.51
CA THR A 89 -4.75 -9.15 7.58
C THR A 89 -5.61 -7.91 7.50
N GLY A 90 -6.92 -8.05 7.31
CA GLY A 90 -7.77 -6.88 7.11
C GLY A 90 -9.24 -7.18 6.84
N ASP A 91 -9.93 -6.18 6.29
CA ASP A 91 -11.31 -6.31 5.82
C ASP A 91 -11.36 -6.99 4.44
N TRP A 92 -12.35 -7.85 4.26
CA TRP A 92 -12.66 -8.58 3.05
C TRP A 92 -14.09 -8.29 2.61
N PHE A 93 -14.30 -8.20 1.31
CA PHE A 93 -15.62 -8.07 0.72
C PHE A 93 -15.66 -8.84 -0.59
N GLU A 94 -16.50 -9.88 -0.66
CA GLU A 94 -16.70 -10.70 -1.86
C GLU A 94 -15.39 -11.23 -2.45
N ASP A 95 -14.57 -11.88 -1.62
CA ASP A 95 -13.24 -12.44 -1.96
C ASP A 95 -12.13 -11.42 -2.25
N GLU A 96 -12.41 -10.12 -2.15
CA GLU A 96 -11.44 -9.06 -2.37
C GLU A 96 -11.02 -8.39 -1.05
N GLN A 97 -9.74 -8.02 -0.96
CA GLN A 97 -9.26 -7.12 0.10
C GLN A 97 -9.99 -5.78 -0.02
N HIS A 98 -10.51 -5.28 1.09
CA HIS A 98 -11.31 -4.06 1.15
C HIS A 98 -11.01 -3.30 2.45
N GLY A 99 -11.65 -2.15 2.65
CA GLY A 99 -11.65 -1.44 3.93
C GLY A 99 -10.24 -1.13 4.43
N TRP A 100 -9.92 -1.50 5.67
CA TRP A 100 -8.58 -1.35 6.25
C TRP A 100 -7.86 -2.69 6.34
N GLY A 101 -6.58 -2.71 5.98
CA GLY A 101 -5.75 -3.90 6.09
C GLY A 101 -4.26 -3.61 6.23
N GLN A 102 -3.55 -4.63 6.67
CA GLN A 102 -2.10 -4.68 6.76
C GLN A 102 -1.58 -5.81 5.87
N GLU A 103 -0.61 -5.50 5.03
CA GLU A 103 0.12 -6.46 4.21
C GLU A 103 1.59 -6.47 4.63
N GLN A 104 2.17 -7.66 4.76
CA GLN A 104 3.57 -7.86 5.08
C GLN A 104 4.19 -8.81 4.06
N TRP A 105 5.35 -8.45 3.53
CA TRP A 105 6.08 -9.27 2.57
C TRP A 105 7.31 -9.94 3.20
N PRO A 106 7.79 -11.06 2.62
CA PRO A 106 8.97 -11.79 3.12
C PRO A 106 10.26 -10.96 3.16
N ASP A 107 10.38 -9.96 2.29
CA ASP A 107 11.53 -9.04 2.25
C ASP A 107 11.54 -8.04 3.42
N GLY A 108 10.48 -8.00 4.24
CA GLY A 108 10.32 -7.10 5.37
C GLY A 108 9.53 -5.83 5.05
N ALA A 109 9.13 -5.61 3.80
CA ALA A 109 8.22 -4.53 3.45
C ALA A 109 6.88 -4.68 4.18
N LYS A 110 6.22 -3.57 4.46
CA LYS A 110 4.90 -3.54 5.12
C LYS A 110 4.04 -2.42 4.58
N TYR A 111 2.78 -2.72 4.33
CA TYR A 111 1.75 -1.72 4.04
C TYR A 111 0.67 -1.77 5.10
N GLU A 112 0.22 -0.62 5.56
CA GLU A 112 -0.94 -0.50 6.44
C GLU A 112 -1.79 0.66 5.93
N GLY A 113 -3.04 0.39 5.54
CA GLY A 113 -3.86 1.41 4.92
C GLY A 113 -5.16 0.88 4.36
N GLN A 114 -5.78 1.70 3.51
CA GLN A 114 -7.08 1.38 2.93
C GLN A 114 -6.93 0.55 1.64
N TYR A 115 -7.90 -0.33 1.41
CA TYR A 115 -8.04 -1.15 0.22
C TYR A 115 -9.41 -0.94 -0.42
N ASP A 116 -9.43 -0.97 -1.75
CA ASP A 116 -10.66 -1.06 -2.54
C ASP A 116 -10.43 -2.08 -3.66
N LYS A 117 -11.29 -3.11 -3.71
CA LYS A 117 -11.25 -4.18 -4.73
C LYS A 117 -9.87 -4.76 -4.99
N GLY A 118 -9.24 -5.24 -3.91
CA GLY A 118 -7.92 -5.88 -3.95
C GLY A 118 -6.75 -4.93 -4.15
N ARG A 119 -6.96 -3.60 -4.15
CA ARG A 119 -5.92 -2.60 -4.45
C ARG A 119 -5.78 -1.59 -3.32
N LYS A 120 -4.54 -1.19 -3.04
CA LYS A 120 -4.25 -0.09 -2.11
C LYS A 120 -4.92 1.19 -2.64
N HIS A 121 -5.69 1.83 -1.78
CA HIS A 121 -6.49 3.00 -2.11
C HIS A 121 -6.52 3.95 -0.89
N GLY A 122 -7.00 5.18 -1.05
CA GLY A 122 -7.21 6.09 0.07
C GLY A 122 -5.89 6.46 0.77
N ARG A 123 -5.83 6.40 2.10
CA ARG A 123 -4.61 6.69 2.87
C ARG A 123 -3.94 5.42 3.36
N GLY A 124 -2.61 5.43 3.39
CA GLY A 124 -1.82 4.35 3.95
C GLY A 124 -0.38 4.73 4.25
N LYS A 125 0.33 3.78 4.83
CA LYS A 125 1.76 3.81 5.12
C LYS A 125 2.42 2.61 4.47
N LEU A 126 3.44 2.85 3.64
CA LEU A 126 4.28 1.82 3.03
C LEU A 126 5.69 1.96 3.59
N VAL A 127 6.16 0.94 4.31
CA VAL A 127 7.51 0.81 4.83
C VAL A 127 8.28 -0.15 3.94
N PHE A 128 9.44 0.27 3.46
CA PHE A 128 10.30 -0.53 2.59
C PHE A 128 11.39 -1.25 3.41
N PRO A 129 11.95 -2.36 2.88
CA PRO A 129 12.95 -3.17 3.59
C PRO A 129 14.19 -2.39 4.04
N GLU A 130 14.61 -1.40 3.25
CA GLU A 130 15.78 -0.56 3.54
C GLU A 130 15.52 0.50 4.62
N GLY A 131 14.31 0.58 5.16
CA GLY A 131 13.92 1.50 6.23
C GLY A 131 13.37 2.84 5.75
N SER A 132 13.28 3.06 4.43
CA SER A 132 12.51 4.18 3.88
C SER A 132 11.02 3.94 4.11
N TYR A 133 10.23 5.01 4.15
CA TYR A 133 8.77 4.86 4.21
C TYR A 133 8.03 6.03 3.58
N TYR A 134 6.84 5.72 3.08
CA TYR A 134 5.86 6.67 2.56
C TYR A 134 4.61 6.67 3.44
N GLU A 135 4.06 7.85 3.70
CA GLU A 135 2.75 8.06 4.33
C GLU A 135 1.95 9.05 3.50
N GLY A 136 0.80 8.64 2.97
CA GLY A 136 -0.01 9.51 2.13
C GLY A 136 -1.10 8.80 1.37
N GLU A 137 -1.46 9.37 0.22
CA GLU A 137 -2.56 8.91 -0.61
C GLU A 137 -2.13 7.82 -1.61
N PHE A 138 -2.99 6.83 -1.79
CA PHE A 138 -2.85 5.74 -2.74
C PHE A 138 -4.09 5.70 -3.64
N ARG A 139 -3.88 5.31 -4.89
CA ARG A 139 -4.95 5.01 -5.84
C ARG A 139 -4.45 3.88 -6.73
N GLU A 140 -5.21 2.79 -6.80
CA GLU A 140 -4.92 1.72 -7.77
C GLU A 140 -3.53 1.11 -7.58
N ASN A 141 -3.13 0.86 -6.32
CA ASN A 141 -1.79 0.43 -5.91
C ASN A 141 -0.66 1.47 -6.07
N GLU A 142 -0.95 2.66 -6.60
CA GLU A 142 0.07 3.70 -6.80
C GLU A 142 0.02 4.78 -5.71
N ILE A 143 1.20 5.26 -5.31
CA ILE A 143 1.36 6.49 -4.54
C ILE A 143 0.91 7.69 -5.40
N CYS A 144 0.02 8.50 -4.86
CA CYS A 144 -0.55 9.67 -5.53
C CYS A 144 -0.92 10.78 -4.54
N GLY A 145 -1.55 11.86 -5.01
CA GLY A 145 -2.12 12.89 -4.14
C GLY A 145 -1.05 13.57 -3.30
N ASN A 146 -1.31 13.77 -2.01
CA ASN A 146 -0.34 14.33 -1.08
C ASN A 146 0.25 13.23 -0.18
N GLY A 147 1.53 13.35 0.12
CA GLY A 147 2.19 12.42 1.03
C GLY A 147 3.59 12.85 1.42
N LYS A 148 4.13 12.13 2.40
CA LYS A 148 5.48 12.30 2.93
C LYS A 148 6.29 11.05 2.66
N TYR A 149 7.52 11.22 2.19
CA TYR A 149 8.48 10.15 2.03
C TYR A 149 9.73 10.46 2.85
N TYR A 150 10.18 9.48 3.61
CA TYR A 150 11.34 9.59 4.49
C TYR A 150 12.39 8.58 4.05
N TRP A 151 13.61 9.07 3.82
CA TRP A 151 14.77 8.24 3.50
C TRP A 151 15.57 7.90 4.77
N PRO A 152 16.29 6.78 4.80
CA PRO A 152 17.11 6.38 5.96
C PRO A 152 18.22 7.38 6.32
N ASP A 153 18.68 8.17 5.35
CA ASP A 153 19.73 9.18 5.56
C ASP A 153 19.23 10.45 6.26
N GLY A 154 17.93 10.54 6.59
CA GLY A 154 17.30 11.70 7.23
C GLY A 154 16.72 12.72 6.25
N LYS A 155 16.94 12.54 4.94
CA LYS A 155 16.23 13.30 3.91
C LYS A 155 14.74 12.96 3.96
N HIS A 156 13.89 13.94 3.66
CA HIS A 156 12.44 13.70 3.49
C HIS A 156 11.82 14.65 2.48
N PHE A 157 10.71 14.23 1.89
CA PHE A 157 9.90 14.97 0.95
C PHE A 157 8.48 15.04 1.48
N GLU A 158 7.86 16.22 1.42
CA GLU A 158 6.45 16.44 1.72
C GLU A 158 5.84 17.22 0.56
N GLY A 159 4.86 16.64 -0.13
CA GLY A 159 4.25 17.31 -1.27
C GLY A 159 3.38 16.39 -2.11
N GLN A 160 3.21 16.80 -3.35
CA GLN A 160 2.36 16.13 -4.32
C GLN A 160 3.08 14.96 -5.02
N TRP A 161 2.30 13.93 -5.33
CA TRP A 161 2.72 12.67 -5.94
C TRP A 161 1.81 12.29 -7.10
N GLN A 162 2.41 11.70 -8.13
CA GLN A 162 1.70 11.15 -9.29
C GLN A 162 2.47 9.93 -9.82
N GLU A 163 1.77 8.81 -10.03
CA GLU A 163 2.35 7.58 -10.60
C GLU A 163 3.63 7.14 -9.87
N ASN A 164 3.59 7.14 -8.54
CA ASN A 164 4.72 6.81 -7.66
C ASN A 164 5.91 7.79 -7.68
N LYS A 165 5.74 8.99 -8.25
CA LYS A 165 6.80 10.00 -8.37
C LYS A 165 6.44 11.31 -7.70
N MET A 166 7.45 12.02 -7.19
CA MET A 166 7.27 13.41 -6.76
C MET A 166 6.87 14.24 -7.99
N HIS A 167 5.73 14.92 -7.91
CA HIS A 167 5.15 15.67 -9.02
C HIS A 167 4.29 16.81 -8.49
N GLY A 168 4.36 18.00 -9.11
CA GLY A 168 3.65 19.17 -8.62
C GLY A 168 4.47 19.93 -7.58
N PHE A 169 3.84 20.51 -6.56
CA PHE A 169 4.54 21.27 -5.52
C PHE A 169 4.95 20.40 -4.33
N GLY A 170 6.12 20.67 -3.77
CA GLY A 170 6.58 20.01 -2.55
C GLY A 170 7.80 20.65 -1.90
N LEU A 171 8.12 20.16 -0.71
CA LEU A 171 9.26 20.51 0.12
C LEU A 171 10.18 19.29 0.26
N LEU A 172 11.40 19.41 -0.23
CA LEU A 172 12.47 18.44 -0.03
C LEU A 172 13.48 18.98 0.99
N THR A 173 13.62 18.28 2.10
CA THR A 173 14.59 18.61 3.16
C THR A 173 15.69 17.56 3.18
N TRP A 174 16.94 18.00 3.16
CA TRP A 174 18.10 17.12 3.33
C TRP A 174 18.51 17.05 4.80
N ALA A 175 19.21 15.98 5.17
CA ALA A 175 19.70 15.76 6.53
C ALA A 175 20.65 16.86 7.03
N ASP A 176 21.39 17.50 6.13
CA ASP A 176 22.27 18.64 6.44
C ASP A 176 21.52 19.97 6.63
N GLY A 177 20.18 19.98 6.55
CA GLY A 177 19.34 21.15 6.74
C GLY A 177 19.13 21.98 5.47
N ARG A 178 19.70 21.59 4.31
CA ARG A 178 19.28 22.18 3.03
C ARG A 178 17.79 21.92 2.81
N LYS A 179 17.13 22.83 2.11
CA LYS A 179 15.70 22.71 1.76
C LYS A 179 15.45 23.20 0.34
N TYR A 180 14.59 22.50 -0.39
CA TYR A 180 14.06 22.94 -1.67
C TYR A 180 12.54 22.94 -1.59
N GLU A 181 11.95 24.09 -1.85
CA GLU A 181 10.50 24.26 -1.91
C GLU A 181 10.12 24.76 -3.29
N GLY A 182 9.29 24.00 -4.02
CA GLY A 182 8.92 24.37 -5.37
C GLY A 182 8.35 23.22 -6.18
N GLN A 183 8.44 23.37 -7.50
CA GLN A 183 7.85 22.45 -8.45
C GLN A 183 8.75 21.23 -8.73
N PHE A 184 8.10 20.09 -8.99
CA PHE A 184 8.67 18.80 -9.34
C PHE A 184 7.95 18.20 -10.55
N ILE A 185 8.71 17.57 -11.43
CA ILE A 185 8.20 16.75 -12.53
C ILE A 185 8.99 15.45 -12.54
N LYS A 186 8.31 14.31 -12.30
CA LYS A 186 8.89 12.96 -12.34
C LYS A 186 10.19 12.88 -11.52
N ASP A 187 10.10 13.20 -10.23
CA ASP A 187 11.18 13.20 -9.24
C ASP A 187 12.25 14.30 -9.39
N GLN A 188 12.14 15.14 -10.41
CA GLN A 188 13.11 16.19 -10.67
C GLN A 188 12.55 17.55 -10.31
N ARG A 189 13.35 18.36 -9.61
CA ARG A 189 13.07 19.80 -9.43
C ARG A 189 13.01 20.45 -10.80
N ASP A 190 11.87 21.01 -11.16
CA ASP A 190 11.61 21.57 -12.48
C ASP A 190 10.54 22.65 -12.35
N GLY A 191 10.66 23.76 -13.08
CA GLY A 191 9.78 24.92 -12.91
C GLY A 191 10.36 25.95 -11.93
N GLU A 192 9.54 26.57 -11.09
CA GLU A 192 9.99 27.56 -10.11
C GLU A 192 10.19 26.95 -8.72
N GLY A 193 11.22 27.41 -8.01
CA GLY A 193 11.49 26.95 -6.66
C GLY A 193 12.59 27.71 -5.93
N THR A 194 12.59 27.54 -4.61
CA THR A 194 13.54 28.13 -3.66
C THR A 194 14.41 27.04 -3.05
N MET A 195 15.73 27.14 -3.27
CA MET A 195 16.71 26.40 -2.50
C MET A 195 17.20 27.26 -1.34
N SER A 196 17.20 26.71 -0.12
CA SER A 196 17.74 27.34 1.09
C SER A 196 18.86 26.48 1.68
N TRP A 197 19.93 27.12 2.12
CA TRP A 197 21.05 26.47 2.80
C TRP A 197 21.08 26.85 4.29
N PRO A 198 21.64 25.98 5.16
CA PRO A 198 21.71 26.24 6.61
C PRO A 198 22.46 27.52 6.98
N ASP A 199 23.40 27.96 6.13
CA ASP A 199 24.16 29.19 6.33
C ASP A 199 23.38 30.47 5.98
N GLY A 200 22.09 30.36 5.68
CA GLY A 200 21.21 31.49 5.36
C GLY A 200 21.19 31.88 3.89
N ARG A 201 22.04 31.28 3.04
CA ARG A 201 21.96 31.49 1.59
C ARG A 201 20.63 30.99 1.04
N LYS A 202 20.14 31.65 -0.01
CA LYS A 202 18.99 31.18 -0.80
C LYS A 202 19.20 31.40 -2.28
N TYR A 203 18.52 30.59 -3.08
CA TYR A 203 18.36 30.76 -4.51
C TYR A 203 16.88 30.63 -4.83
N VAL A 204 16.30 31.69 -5.39
CA VAL A 204 14.90 31.73 -5.82
C VAL A 204 14.92 31.86 -7.33
N GLY A 205 14.37 30.90 -8.07
CA GLY A 205 14.39 30.98 -9.52
C GLY A 205 13.94 29.73 -10.23
N LYS A 206 14.27 29.66 -11.52
CA LYS A 206 13.87 28.55 -12.38
C LYS A 206 14.81 27.35 -12.22
N TRP A 207 14.23 26.17 -12.40
CA TRP A 207 14.86 24.87 -12.33
C TRP A 207 14.48 24.07 -13.56
N LYS A 208 15.41 23.27 -14.04
CA LYS A 208 15.20 22.34 -15.14
C LYS A 208 16.01 21.09 -14.89
N GLN A 209 15.36 19.94 -14.93
CA GLN A 209 15.99 18.63 -14.72
C GLN A 209 16.88 18.57 -13.47
N GLY A 210 16.36 19.08 -12.35
CA GLY A 210 17.06 19.09 -11.08
C GLY A 210 18.15 20.16 -10.94
N LYS A 211 18.35 21.05 -11.91
CA LYS A 211 19.43 22.06 -11.88
C LYS A 211 18.88 23.48 -12.06
N GLN A 212 19.56 24.46 -11.44
CA GLN A 212 19.25 25.89 -11.63
C GLN A 212 19.32 26.24 -13.13
N HIS A 213 18.33 26.97 -13.63
CA HIS A 213 18.19 27.29 -15.05
C HIS A 213 17.49 28.64 -15.21
N GLY A 214 17.70 29.37 -16.30
CA GLY A 214 17.05 30.65 -16.56
C GLY A 214 17.39 31.72 -15.52
N LEU A 215 16.44 32.63 -15.27
CA LEU A 215 16.61 33.72 -14.32
C LEU A 215 16.43 33.24 -12.88
N GLY A 216 17.19 33.85 -11.97
CA GLY A 216 17.02 33.65 -10.53
C GLY A 216 17.68 34.75 -9.70
N THR A 217 17.33 34.77 -8.43
CA THR A 217 17.84 35.68 -7.41
C THR A 217 18.61 34.86 -6.38
N TYR A 218 19.88 35.19 -6.21
CA TYR A 218 20.73 34.63 -5.17
C TYR A 218 20.76 35.57 -3.97
N ILE A 219 20.43 35.06 -2.79
CA ILE A 219 20.37 35.81 -1.53
C ILE A 219 21.51 35.31 -0.65
N LYS A 220 22.34 36.23 -0.18
CA LYS A 220 23.45 35.96 0.75
C LYS A 220 22.94 35.90 2.21
N PRO A 221 23.77 35.40 3.15
CA PRO A 221 23.39 35.35 4.57
C PRO A 221 23.09 36.73 5.17
N ASP A 222 23.72 37.79 4.66
CA ASP A 222 23.50 39.18 5.06
C ASP A 222 22.20 39.79 4.48
N GLY A 223 21.43 39.02 3.70
CA GLY A 223 20.21 39.46 3.02
C GLY A 223 20.45 40.19 1.70
N SER A 224 21.71 40.48 1.33
CA SER A 224 22.01 41.08 0.02
C SER A 224 21.66 40.13 -1.12
N GLN A 225 21.07 40.67 -2.18
CA GLN A 225 20.53 39.88 -3.28
C GLN A 225 21.26 40.21 -4.58
N ARG A 226 21.37 39.22 -5.46
CA ARG A 226 21.84 39.41 -6.83
C ARG A 226 21.02 38.61 -7.84
N ASN A 227 20.67 39.25 -8.94
CA ASN A 227 19.97 38.63 -10.06
C ASN A 227 20.97 38.08 -11.07
N GLY A 228 20.76 36.84 -11.51
CA GLY A 228 21.63 36.20 -12.49
C GLY A 228 20.88 35.36 -13.51
N GLU A 229 21.66 34.82 -14.45
CA GLU A 229 21.21 33.86 -15.46
C GLU A 229 21.97 32.55 -15.26
N TRP A 230 21.26 31.42 -15.21
CA TRP A 230 21.83 30.08 -15.03
C TRP A 230 21.50 29.17 -16.21
N GLN A 231 22.41 28.26 -16.54
CA GLN A 231 22.18 27.20 -17.49
C GLN A 231 22.69 25.87 -16.92
N MET A 232 21.75 24.97 -16.62
CA MET A 232 22.03 23.61 -16.16
C MET A 232 22.98 23.58 -14.95
N GLY A 233 22.71 24.43 -13.96
CA GLY A 233 23.46 24.52 -12.70
C GLY A 233 24.69 25.42 -12.77
N LYS A 234 25.05 25.95 -13.95
CA LYS A 234 26.16 26.91 -14.10
C LYS A 234 25.60 28.32 -14.23
N LYS A 235 26.06 29.24 -13.38
CA LYS A 235 25.78 30.67 -13.53
C LYS A 235 26.51 31.19 -14.77
N LEU A 236 25.78 31.78 -15.72
CA LEU A 236 26.31 32.42 -16.92
C LEU A 236 26.80 33.84 -16.63
N ARG A 237 25.95 34.67 -16.02
CA ARG A 237 26.25 36.08 -15.70
C ARG A 237 25.36 36.61 -14.58
N TRP A 238 25.81 37.70 -13.97
CA TRP A 238 24.95 38.58 -13.17
C TRP A 238 24.27 39.59 -14.08
N ILE A 239 23.06 40.00 -13.73
CA ILE A 239 22.21 40.95 -14.47
C ILE A 239 22.17 42.31 -13.75
N ASP A 240 22.80 42.39 -12.58
CA ASP A 240 23.03 43.58 -11.77
C ASP A 240 24.53 43.91 -11.59
#